data_AF-A0A5A9NAM5-F1
#
_entry.id   AF-A0A5A9NAM5-F1
#
_cell.length_a   1.000
_cell.length_b   1.000
_cell.length_c   1.000
_cell.angle_alpha   90.00
_cell.angle_beta   90.00
_cell.angle_gamma   90.00
#
_symmetry.space_group_name_H-M   'P 1'
#
loop_
_entity.id
_entity.type
_entity.pdbx_description
1 polymer ?
#
loop_
_entity_poly.entity_id
_entity_poly.type
_entity_poly.pdbx_seq_one_letter_code
_entity_poly.pdbx_strand_id
1 'polypeptide(L)'
;MEASCLELALEGERLCKVGDYCAGVSFFESAIQVGTEDLQILSAIYSQLGNAYFHLHDYNKALEYHRHDLTLTRTVGDQLGEAKASGNLGNTLKVLGRYDEAAVCCQRHLEISRMLHDKVGQARALYNYGNVYHAKGKNICWSGMDPGDFPEERASL
;
A
#
# COMPACT_ATOMS: atom_id res chain seq x y z
N MET A 1 16.69 28.76 -10.32
CA MET A 1 15.98 27.64 -10.96
C MET A 1 15.12 27.03 -9.88
N GLU A 2 13.81 27.14 -10.01
CA GLU A 2 12.89 26.39 -9.14
C GLU A 2 13.05 24.89 -9.48
N ALA A 3 13.21 24.04 -8.48
CA ALA A 3 13.33 22.60 -8.69
C ALA A 3 12.00 22.06 -9.21
N SER A 4 12.05 21.26 -10.27
CA SER A 4 10.86 20.60 -10.82
C SER A 4 10.31 19.54 -9.87
N CYS A 5 9.01 19.24 -10.00
CA CYS A 5 8.35 18.16 -9.25
C CYS A 5 9.12 16.83 -9.37
N LEU A 6 9.62 16.50 -10.57
CA LEU A 6 10.39 15.29 -10.82
C LEU A 6 11.73 15.28 -10.08
N GLU A 7 12.47 16.39 -10.09
CA GLU A 7 13.76 16.48 -9.37
C GLU A 7 13.58 16.30 -7.86
N LEU A 8 12.54 16.92 -7.29
CA LEU A 8 12.20 16.75 -5.87
C LEU A 8 11.81 15.31 -5.55
N ALA A 9 11.00 14.67 -6.41
CA ALA A 9 10.61 13.27 -6.24
C ALA A 9 11.82 12.31 -6.30
N LEU A 10 12.75 12.54 -7.23
CA LEU A 10 13.97 11.74 -7.36
C LEU A 10 14.88 11.88 -6.13
N GLU A 11 15.01 13.08 -5.56
CA GLU A 11 15.77 13.28 -4.33
C GLU A 11 15.09 12.62 -3.13
N GLY A 12 13.75 12.73 -3.03
CA GLY A 12 12.98 12.00 -2.02
C GLY A 12 13.17 10.48 -2.11
N GLU A 13 13.16 9.92 -3.31
CA GLU A 13 13.43 8.49 -3.54
C GLU A 13 14.85 8.10 -3.12
N ARG A 14 15.84 8.94 -3.45
CA ARG A 14 17.24 8.72 -3.07
C ARG A 14 17.41 8.69 -1.55
N LEU A 15 16.75 9.59 -0.83
CA LEU A 15 16.79 9.67 0.63
C LEU A 15 16.13 8.45 1.29
N CYS A 16 14.95 8.04 0.81
CA CYS A 16 14.31 6.82 1.28
C CYS A 16 15.18 5.57 1.05
N LYS A 17 15.94 5.50 -0.06
CA LYS A 17 16.87 4.38 -0.33
C LYS A 17 18.04 4.29 0.65
N VAL A 18 18.50 5.43 1.19
CA VAL A 18 19.55 5.45 2.22
C VAL A 18 19.00 5.35 3.65
N GLY A 19 17.68 5.23 3.80
CA GLY A 19 16.98 5.05 5.07
C GLY A 19 16.53 6.34 5.76
N ASP A 20 16.77 7.51 5.15
CA ASP A 20 16.28 8.79 5.67
C ASP A 20 14.86 9.08 5.15
N TYR A 21 13.89 8.40 5.74
CA TYR A 21 12.49 8.54 5.36
C TYR A 21 11.89 9.89 5.75
N CYS A 22 12.37 10.52 6.84
CA CYS A 22 11.89 11.84 7.27
C CYS A 22 12.22 12.91 6.22
N ALA A 23 13.48 12.97 5.77
CA ALA A 23 13.87 13.89 4.72
C ALA A 23 13.18 13.53 3.40
N GLY A 24 13.10 12.24 3.07
CA GLY A 24 12.41 11.77 1.86
C GLY A 24 10.96 12.26 1.77
N VAL A 25 10.20 12.16 2.87
CA VAL A 25 8.84 12.69 2.96
C VAL A 25 8.78 14.19 2.67
N SER A 26 9.68 15.00 3.25
CA SER A 26 9.69 16.45 3.02
C SER A 26 9.90 16.80 1.55
N PHE A 27 10.75 16.05 0.83
CA PHE A 27 10.97 16.23 -0.60
C PHE A 27 9.75 15.83 -1.44
N PHE A 28 9.10 14.71 -1.11
CA PHE A 28 7.88 14.31 -1.81
C PHE A 28 6.69 15.25 -1.58
N GLU A 29 6.51 15.76 -0.35
CA GLU A 29 5.47 16.76 -0.05
C GLU A 29 5.72 18.06 -0.82
N SER A 30 6.99 18.48 -0.91
CA SER A 30 7.38 19.62 -1.74
C SER A 30 7.11 19.35 -3.22
N ALA A 31 7.36 18.13 -3.71
CA ALA A 31 7.03 17.74 -5.08
C ALA A 31 5.53 17.84 -5.37
N ILE A 32 4.66 17.45 -4.43
CA ILE A 32 3.20 17.61 -4.56
C ILE A 32 2.81 19.09 -4.59
N GLN A 33 3.45 19.94 -3.77
CA GLN A 33 3.18 21.39 -3.75
C GLN A 33 3.55 22.08 -5.05
N VAL A 34 4.68 21.70 -5.66
CA VAL A 34 5.06 22.17 -7.01
C VAL A 34 4.06 21.71 -8.05
N GLY A 35 3.55 20.48 -7.91
CA GLY A 35 2.55 19.90 -8.79
C GLY A 35 3.12 19.41 -10.13
N THR A 36 2.38 18.53 -10.79
CA THR A 36 2.71 18.00 -12.11
C THR A 36 1.42 17.64 -12.85
N GLU A 37 1.42 17.82 -14.17
CA GLU A 37 0.35 17.32 -15.05
C GLU A 37 0.52 15.82 -15.37
N ASP A 38 1.72 15.28 -15.13
CA ASP A 38 2.00 13.86 -15.33
C ASP A 38 1.45 13.03 -14.16
N LEU A 39 0.29 12.42 -14.41
CA LEU A 39 -0.40 11.58 -13.44
C LEU A 39 0.38 10.31 -13.06
N GLN A 40 1.31 9.83 -13.91
CA GLN A 40 2.15 8.69 -13.58
C GLN A 40 3.23 9.07 -12.56
N ILE A 41 3.85 10.24 -12.73
CA ILE A 41 4.76 10.81 -11.73
C ILE A 41 4.03 11.04 -10.41
N LEU A 42 2.82 11.61 -10.46
CA LEU A 42 2.02 11.87 -9.26
C LEU A 42 1.63 10.57 -8.52
N SER A 43 1.21 9.52 -9.24
CA SER A 43 0.94 8.19 -8.66
C SER A 43 2.19 7.61 -8.00
N ALA A 44 3.35 7.67 -8.66
CA ALA A 44 4.61 7.22 -8.09
C ALA A 44 4.96 7.98 -6.79
N ILE A 45 4.78 9.30 -6.76
CA ILE A 45 5.00 10.11 -5.55
C ILE A 45 4.06 9.67 -4.42
N TYR A 46 2.76 9.50 -4.68
CA TYR A 46 1.82 9.02 -3.66
C TYR A 46 2.18 7.63 -3.13
N SER A 47 2.57 6.71 -4.03
CA SER A 47 2.99 5.37 -3.62
C SER A 47 4.22 5.42 -2.70
N GLN A 48 5.21 6.24 -3.05
CA GLN A 48 6.46 6.39 -2.29
C GLN A 48 6.26 7.12 -0.96
N LEU A 49 5.39 8.14 -0.91
CA LEU A 49 4.98 8.76 0.35
C LEU A 49 4.29 7.78 1.28
N GLY A 50 3.37 6.98 0.75
CA GLY A 50 2.70 5.95 1.53
C GLY A 50 3.70 4.95 2.14
N ASN A 51 4.67 4.49 1.35
CA ASN A 51 5.74 3.62 1.81
C ASN A 51 6.63 4.30 2.87
N ALA A 52 7.02 5.56 2.66
CA ALA A 52 7.85 6.29 3.60
C ALA A 52 7.14 6.49 4.95
N TYR A 53 5.87 6.89 4.93
CA TYR A 53 5.06 7.00 6.15
C TYR A 53 4.84 5.65 6.83
N PHE A 54 4.68 4.57 6.06
CA PHE A 54 4.62 3.22 6.61
C PHE A 54 5.91 2.84 7.36
N HIS A 55 7.07 3.18 6.81
CA HIS A 55 8.38 2.98 7.47
C HIS A 55 8.58 3.86 8.70
N LEU A 56 7.98 5.05 8.72
CA LEU A 56 7.95 5.96 9.88
C LEU A 56 6.90 5.58 10.93
N HIS A 57 6.15 4.49 10.71
CA HIS A 57 5.06 4.01 11.56
C HIS A 57 3.85 4.97 11.68
N ASP A 58 3.74 5.97 10.80
CA ASP A 58 2.51 6.76 10.65
C ASP A 58 1.58 6.07 9.64
N TYR A 59 0.93 5.02 10.12
CA TYR A 59 0.09 4.17 9.28
C TYR A 59 -1.19 4.86 8.79
N ASN A 60 -1.63 5.93 9.45
CA ASN A 60 -2.80 6.69 9.01
C ASN A 60 -2.47 7.52 7.77
N LYS A 61 -1.33 8.22 7.76
CA LYS A 61 -0.86 8.91 6.55
C LYS A 61 -0.50 7.93 5.45
N ALA A 62 0.12 6.80 5.77
CA ALA A 62 0.39 5.75 4.78
C ALA A 62 -0.90 5.28 4.08
N LEU A 63 -1.97 5.09 4.85
CA LEU A 63 -3.28 4.68 4.34
C LEU A 63 -3.86 5.73 3.39
N GLU A 64 -3.77 7.01 3.74
CA GLU A 64 -4.24 8.13 2.92
C GLU A 64 -3.54 8.18 1.56
N TYR A 65 -2.20 8.18 1.56
CA TYR A 65 -1.43 8.25 0.32
C TYR A 65 -1.58 7.00 -0.55
N HIS A 66 -1.67 5.80 0.03
CA HIS A 66 -1.98 4.60 -0.74
C HIS A 66 -3.41 4.61 -1.32
N ARG A 67 -4.38 5.27 -0.67
CA ARG A 67 -5.72 5.48 -1.24
C ARG A 67 -5.70 6.49 -2.39
N HIS A 68 -4.91 7.56 -2.29
CA HIS A 68 -4.71 8.50 -3.39
C HIS A 68 -4.08 7.81 -4.61
N ASP A 69 -3.03 7.01 -4.41
CA ASP A 69 -2.40 6.20 -5.46
C ASP A 69 -3.39 5.23 -6.11
N LEU A 70 -4.15 4.48 -5.31
CA LEU A 70 -5.17 3.56 -5.81
C LEU A 70 -6.26 4.26 -6.63
N THR A 71 -6.70 5.45 -6.18
CA THR A 71 -7.72 6.24 -6.88
C THR A 71 -7.20 6.77 -8.21
N LEU A 72 -5.94 7.21 -8.22
CA LEU A 72 -5.31 7.76 -9.41
C LEU A 72 -5.05 6.68 -10.46
N THR A 73 -4.45 5.56 -10.06
CA THR A 73 -4.18 4.41 -10.95
C THR A 73 -5.46 3.87 -11.59
N ARG A 74 -6.57 3.83 -10.85
CA ARG A 74 -7.90 3.49 -11.41
C ARG A 74 -8.40 4.52 -12.42
N THR A 75 -8.28 5.81 -12.09
CA THR A 75 -8.73 6.91 -12.96
C THR A 75 -8.01 6.89 -14.31
N VAL A 76 -6.70 6.59 -14.31
CA VAL A 76 -5.88 6.55 -15.54
C VAL A 76 -5.88 5.19 -16.23
N GLY A 77 -6.50 4.17 -15.63
CA GLY A 77 -6.54 2.81 -16.18
C GLY A 77 -5.22 2.03 -16.08
N ASP A 78 -4.30 2.42 -15.19
CA ASP A 78 -3.07 1.66 -14.93
C ASP A 78 -3.37 0.44 -14.05
N GLN A 79 -3.58 -0.71 -14.68
CA GLN A 79 -3.86 -1.96 -13.98
C GLN A 79 -2.67 -2.42 -13.13
N LEU A 80 -1.43 -2.25 -13.59
CA LEU A 80 -0.26 -2.68 -12.83
C LEU A 80 -0.07 -1.80 -11.58
N GLY A 81 -0.27 -0.50 -11.73
CA GLY A 81 -0.33 0.46 -10.62
C GLY A 81 -1.45 0.13 -9.63
N GLU A 82 -2.67 -0.13 -10.12
CA GLU A 82 -3.81 -0.51 -9.26
C GLU A 82 -3.49 -1.76 -8.43
N ALA A 83 -2.84 -2.76 -9.04
CA ALA A 83 -2.44 -3.98 -8.35
C ALA A 83 -1.45 -3.71 -7.21
N LYS A 84 -0.41 -2.90 -7.47
CA LYS A 84 0.60 -2.50 -6.49
C LYS A 84 -0.01 -1.67 -5.37
N ALA A 85 -0.80 -0.65 -5.70
CA ALA A 85 -1.49 0.22 -4.75
C ALA A 85 -2.43 -0.58 -3.85
N SER A 86 -3.18 -1.54 -4.41
CA SER A 86 -4.03 -2.46 -3.65
C SER A 86 -3.21 -3.31 -2.68
N GLY A 87 -2.05 -3.82 -3.10
CA GLY A 87 -1.13 -4.57 -2.22
C GLY A 87 -0.59 -3.74 -1.04
N ASN A 88 -0.17 -2.50 -1.31
CA ASN A 88 0.35 -1.58 -0.29
C ASN A 88 -0.74 -1.17 0.71
N LEU A 89 -1.95 -0.87 0.20
CA LEU A 89 -3.11 -0.57 1.02
C LEU A 89 -3.49 -1.76 1.91
N GLY A 90 -3.48 -2.98 1.37
CA GLY A 90 -3.72 -4.20 2.13
C GLY A 90 -2.72 -4.41 3.26
N ASN A 91 -1.43 -4.18 3.01
CA ASN A 91 -0.39 -4.25 4.04
C ASN A 91 -0.58 -3.20 5.14
N THR A 92 -0.98 -1.99 4.79
CA THR A 92 -1.24 -0.91 5.74
C THR A 92 -2.46 -1.21 6.62
N LEU A 93 -3.56 -1.64 6.00
CA LEU A 93 -4.79 -2.05 6.70
C LEU A 93 -4.54 -3.22 7.67
N LYS A 94 -3.69 -4.18 7.28
CA LYS A 94 -3.29 -5.29 8.15
C LYS A 94 -2.62 -4.79 9.43
N VAL A 95 -1.68 -3.84 9.33
CA VAL A 95 -0.98 -3.28 10.50
C VAL A 95 -1.95 -2.48 11.38
N LEU A 96 -2.94 -1.83 10.79
CA LEU A 96 -4.03 -1.15 11.49
C LEU A 96 -5.08 -2.10 12.09
N GLY A 97 -4.93 -3.42 11.97
CA GLY A 97 -5.88 -4.41 12.48
C GLY A 97 -7.17 -4.55 11.67
N ARG A 98 -7.27 -3.90 10.50
CA ARG A 98 -8.44 -3.92 9.60
C ARG A 98 -8.34 -5.09 8.63
N TYR A 99 -8.34 -6.30 9.18
CA TYR A 99 -7.97 -7.53 8.45
C TYR A 99 -8.90 -7.86 7.28
N ASP A 100 -10.20 -7.62 7.40
CA ASP A 100 -11.17 -7.96 6.34
C ASP A 100 -11.01 -7.04 5.13
N GLU A 101 -10.81 -5.75 5.35
CA GLU A 101 -10.50 -4.80 4.28
C GLU A 101 -9.12 -5.09 3.66
N ALA A 102 -8.14 -5.49 4.48
CA ALA A 102 -6.81 -5.89 4.01
C ALA A 102 -6.88 -7.11 3.07
N ALA A 103 -7.72 -8.08 3.41
CA ALA A 103 -7.95 -9.28 2.60
C ALA A 103 -8.54 -8.91 1.23
N VAL A 104 -9.57 -8.05 1.18
CA VAL A 104 -10.16 -7.55 -0.08
C VAL A 104 -9.11 -6.87 -0.96
N CYS A 105 -8.25 -6.03 -0.38
CA CYS A 105 -7.19 -5.34 -1.12
C CYS A 105 -6.13 -6.32 -1.68
N CYS A 106 -5.72 -7.31 -0.89
CA CYS A 106 -4.78 -8.33 -1.34
C CYS A 106 -5.39 -9.25 -2.42
N GLN A 107 -6.69 -9.54 -2.33
CA GLN A 107 -7.40 -10.29 -3.37
C GLN A 107 -7.45 -9.48 -4.67
N ARG A 108 -7.75 -8.17 -4.61
CA ARG A 108 -7.73 -7.30 -5.79
C ARG A 108 -6.35 -7.27 -6.47
N HIS A 109 -5.27 -7.18 -5.69
CA HIS A 109 -3.90 -7.31 -6.20
C HIS A 109 -3.71 -8.65 -6.92
N LEU A 110 -4.12 -9.78 -6.32
CA LEU A 110 -3.98 -11.10 -6.92
C LEU A 110 -4.79 -11.25 -8.23
N GLU A 111 -6.02 -10.77 -8.27
CA GLU A 111 -6.90 -10.79 -9.44
C GLU A 111 -6.25 -10.07 -10.61
N ILE A 112 -5.76 -8.84 -10.39
CA ILE A 112 -5.10 -8.07 -11.46
C ILE A 112 -3.80 -8.73 -11.90
N SER A 113 -2.96 -9.18 -10.96
CA SER A 113 -1.71 -9.88 -11.33
C SER A 113 -1.99 -11.18 -12.09
N ARG A 114 -3.13 -11.85 -11.88
CA ARG A 114 -3.56 -12.99 -12.71
C ARG A 114 -3.97 -12.56 -14.11
N MET A 115 -4.78 -11.50 -14.24
CA MET A 115 -5.21 -10.95 -15.53
C MET A 115 -4.02 -10.51 -16.39
N LEU A 116 -3.00 -9.90 -15.76
CA LEU A 116 -1.78 -9.45 -16.44
C LEU A 116 -0.73 -10.55 -16.63
N HIS A 117 -1.00 -11.79 -16.19
CA HIS A 117 -0.05 -12.90 -16.16
C HIS A 117 1.27 -12.59 -15.40
N ASP A 118 1.27 -11.60 -14.49
CA ASP A 118 2.41 -11.25 -13.64
C ASP A 118 2.58 -12.27 -12.51
N LYS A 119 3.49 -13.22 -12.71
CA LYS A 119 3.78 -14.28 -11.73
C LYS A 119 4.44 -13.75 -10.45
N VAL A 120 5.22 -12.68 -10.55
CA VAL A 120 5.87 -12.07 -9.37
C VAL A 120 4.82 -11.35 -8.52
N GLY A 121 3.92 -10.59 -9.15
CA GLY A 121 2.77 -9.98 -8.49
C GLY A 121 1.86 -11.01 -7.84
N GLN A 122 1.53 -12.10 -8.54
CA GLN A 122 0.73 -13.21 -7.98
C GLN A 122 1.36 -13.78 -6.70
N ALA A 123 2.67 -14.06 -6.71
CA ALA A 123 3.37 -14.58 -5.54
C ALA A 123 3.35 -13.59 -4.37
N ARG A 124 3.60 -12.30 -4.64
CA ARG A 124 3.54 -11.22 -3.62
C ARG A 124 2.14 -11.07 -3.03
N ALA A 125 1.11 -11.09 -3.88
CA ALA A 125 -0.28 -10.97 -3.44
C ALA A 125 -0.69 -12.15 -2.55
N LEU A 126 -0.35 -13.39 -2.94
CA LEU A 126 -0.61 -14.58 -2.12
C LEU A 126 0.13 -14.53 -0.78
N TYR A 127 1.39 -14.12 -0.78
CA TYR A 127 2.17 -13.93 0.44
C TYR A 127 1.53 -12.90 1.38
N ASN A 128 1.14 -11.74 0.84
CA ASN A 128 0.46 -10.70 1.61
C ASN A 128 -0.88 -11.20 2.16
N TYR A 129 -1.66 -11.94 1.36
CA TYR A 129 -2.92 -12.53 1.79
C TYR A 129 -2.73 -13.50 2.97
N GLY A 130 -1.73 -14.39 2.87
CA GLY A 130 -1.35 -15.29 3.97
C GLY A 130 -0.96 -14.52 5.24
N ASN A 131 -0.18 -13.44 5.11
CA ASN A 131 0.19 -12.59 6.23
C ASN A 131 -1.01 -11.90 6.89
N VAL A 132 -2.04 -11.52 6.12
CA VAL A 132 -3.27 -10.94 6.67
C VAL A 132 -3.98 -11.95 7.56
N TYR A 133 -4.22 -13.18 7.07
CA TYR A 133 -4.89 -14.21 7.87
C TYR A 133 -4.06 -14.68 9.06
N HIS A 134 -2.74 -14.76 8.91
CA HIS A 134 -1.85 -15.07 10.03
C HIS A 134 -1.98 -14.01 11.14
N ALA A 135 -1.94 -12.73 10.79
CA ALA A 135 -2.11 -11.63 11.75
C ALA A 135 -3.51 -11.63 12.39
N LYS A 136 -4.57 -11.85 11.59
CA LYS A 136 -5.95 -11.97 12.08
C LYS A 136 -6.10 -13.09 13.10
N GLY A 137 -5.61 -14.29 12.78
CA GLY A 137 -5.66 -15.44 13.69
C GLY A 137 -4.89 -15.19 14.99
N LYS A 138 -3.68 -14.63 14.90
CA LYS A 138 -2.90 -14.28 16.10
C LYS A 138 -3.62 -13.27 17.00
N ASN A 139 -4.27 -12.27 16.41
CA ASN A 139 -5.03 -11.26 17.15
C ASN A 139 -6.24 -11.87 17.89
N ILE A 140 -6.95 -12.81 17.25
CA ILE A 140 -8.07 -13.55 17.87
C ILE A 140 -7.58 -14.37 19.07
N CYS A 141 -6.49 -15.13 18.93
CA CYS A 141 -5.94 -15.94 20.02
C CYS A 141 -5.50 -15.11 21.23
N TRP A 142 -5.09 -13.85 21.04
CA TRP A 142 -4.64 -12.96 22.11
C TRP A 142 -5.79 -12.17 22.75
N SER A 143 -6.97 -12.19 22.13
CA SER A 143 -8.17 -11.51 22.65
C SER A 143 -8.93 -12.34 23.70
N GLY A 144 -8.38 -13.47 24.15
CA GLY A 144 -8.95 -14.29 25.22
C GLY A 144 -10.13 -15.17 24.80
N MET A 145 -10.31 -15.44 23.50
CA MET A 145 -11.24 -16.47 23.04
C MET A 145 -10.69 -17.85 23.38
N ASP A 146 -11.54 -18.71 23.95
CA ASP A 146 -11.17 -20.07 24.31
C ASP A 146 -10.70 -20.84 23.06
N PRO A 147 -9.64 -21.66 23.17
CA PRO A 147 -9.20 -22.49 22.05
C PRO A 147 -10.34 -23.37 21.52
N GLY A 148 -10.81 -23.10 20.30
CA GLY A 148 -11.91 -23.84 19.66
C GLY A 148 -13.19 -23.04 19.46
N ASP A 149 -13.32 -21.86 20.08
CA ASP A 149 -14.46 -20.97 19.87
C ASP A 149 -14.14 -20.01 18.72
N PHE A 150 -14.45 -20.43 17.49
CA PHE A 150 -14.29 -19.61 16.30
C PHE A 150 -15.63 -18.97 15.96
N PRO A 151 -15.70 -17.65 15.71
CA PRO A 151 -16.93 -17.01 15.30
C PRO A 151 -17.41 -17.62 13.97
N GLU A 152 -18.71 -17.96 13.88
CA GLU A 152 -19.36 -18.69 12.77
C GLU A 152 -19.34 -17.96 11.40
N GLU A 153 -18.61 -16.86 11.25
CA GLU A 153 -18.47 -16.19 9.96
C GLU A 153 -17.39 -16.86 9.11
N ARG A 154 -17.81 -17.87 8.33
CA ARG A 154 -17.63 -17.94 6.85
C ARG A 154 -17.91 -19.34 6.31
N ALA A 155 -19.19 -19.69 6.27
CA ALA A 155 -19.71 -20.64 5.28
C ALA A 155 -20.07 -19.89 3.98
N SER A 156 -19.09 -19.31 3.29
CA SER A 156 -19.25 -18.88 1.88
C SER A 156 -17.86 -18.68 1.26
N LEU A 157 -17.20 -19.79 0.91
CA LEU A 157 -16.20 -19.82 -0.15
C LEU A 157 -16.91 -20.06 -1.48
#